data_AF-A0A2D8AH90-F1
#
_entry.id   AF-A0A2D8AH90-F1
#
_cell.length_a   1.000
_cell.length_b   1.000
_cell.length_c   1.000
_cell.angle_alpha   90.00
_cell.angle_beta   90.00
_cell.angle_gamma   90.00
#
_symmetry.space_group_name_H-M   'P 1'
#
loop_
_entity.id
_entity.type
_entity.pdbx_description
1 polymer ?
#
loop_
_entity_poly.entity_id
_entity_poly.type
_entity_poly.pdbx_seq_one_letter_code
_entity_poly.pdbx_strand_id
1 'polypeptide(L)'
;MTEEDIIKFDTADPLAAHRRHFELPADTIYLNGNSLGPLSTASKHRVREVIESQWGNDLISSWNKHQWIDLPLTVGEKIAPLIGAAPGQVLCCDSVSVNLFKLLAAALKTRKSEQAVILSQQDNFPSDLYIAEGLINLLRENGISAELRLVDAENLEEAIAQSPDILLLTHVNFRTGEVHNMQRLTALAHDHDMQVIWDLSHSAGAIEVALDDCQVDYAVGCGYKFLNGGPGAPAFLYVASRHQANLEHPLQGWMGHRQPFEFKPNYVPDEGINQLQAGTPGILSMSALDAALSCFEGITADQLREKSLALSEIFLSRIEGDSTCKALILVSPREARLRGAQLSFSHSDAYPISQALIEAGVVVDFRAPNLLRLGFSPLFLSFNEVAKGASILKQIISEGLFRNERFSVRAKVT
;
A
#
# COMPACT_ATOMS: atom_id res chain seq x y z
N MET A 1 18.53 -6.88 -24.81
CA MET A 1 17.15 -7.29 -25.12
C MET A 1 16.70 -6.56 -26.37
N THR A 2 16.14 -7.26 -27.35
CA THR A 2 15.67 -6.70 -28.63
C THR A 2 14.17 -6.36 -28.55
N GLU A 3 13.61 -5.76 -29.60
CA GLU A 3 12.15 -5.60 -29.73
C GLU A 3 11.44 -6.95 -29.90
N GLU A 4 12.08 -7.90 -30.58
CA GLU A 4 11.56 -9.27 -30.72
C GLU A 4 11.45 -9.98 -29.36
N ASP A 5 12.41 -9.75 -28.46
CA ASP A 5 12.36 -10.30 -27.10
C ASP A 5 11.16 -9.72 -26.33
N ILE A 6 10.90 -8.42 -26.44
CA ILE A 6 9.75 -7.76 -25.77
C ILE A 6 8.43 -8.34 -26.27
N ILE A 7 8.28 -8.52 -27.59
CA ILE A 7 7.08 -9.13 -28.17
C ILE A 7 6.86 -10.55 -27.64
N LYS A 8 7.94 -11.33 -27.46
CA LYS A 8 7.85 -12.67 -26.86
C LYS A 8 7.38 -12.60 -25.41
N PHE A 9 7.89 -11.66 -24.61
CA PHE A 9 7.44 -11.46 -23.23
C PHE A 9 5.94 -11.11 -23.16
N ASP A 10 5.47 -10.16 -23.98
CA ASP A 10 4.05 -9.80 -24.02
C ASP A 10 3.15 -10.94 -24.52
N THR A 11 3.62 -11.71 -25.50
CA THR A 11 2.85 -12.86 -26.03
C THR A 11 2.75 -14.00 -25.02
N ALA A 12 3.79 -14.19 -24.20
CA ALA A 12 3.85 -15.23 -23.17
C ALA A 12 3.25 -14.79 -21.82
N ASP A 13 2.83 -13.54 -21.68
CA ASP A 13 2.33 -12.98 -20.43
C ASP A 13 0.96 -13.58 -20.05
N PRO A 14 0.87 -14.40 -18.98
CA PRO A 14 -0.40 -14.99 -18.55
C PRO A 14 -1.39 -13.94 -18.04
N LEU A 15 -0.92 -12.74 -17.67
CA LEU A 15 -1.74 -11.64 -17.17
C LEU A 15 -2.09 -10.61 -18.25
N ALA A 16 -1.69 -10.79 -19.52
CA ALA A 16 -1.90 -9.80 -20.58
C ALA A 16 -3.37 -9.41 -20.75
N ALA A 17 -4.28 -10.40 -20.64
CA ALA A 17 -5.71 -10.18 -20.77
C ALA A 17 -6.28 -9.25 -19.68
N HIS A 18 -5.59 -9.09 -18.54
CA HIS A 18 -6.08 -8.28 -17.42
C HIS A 18 -6.05 -6.78 -17.72
N ARG A 19 -5.18 -6.36 -18.67
CA ARG A 19 -5.09 -4.98 -19.16
C ARG A 19 -6.45 -4.40 -19.56
N ARG A 20 -7.35 -5.23 -20.10
CA ARG A 20 -8.68 -4.84 -20.59
C ARG A 20 -9.63 -4.38 -19.49
N HIS A 21 -9.32 -4.70 -18.23
CA HIS A 21 -10.14 -4.30 -17.08
C HIS A 21 -9.89 -2.86 -16.65
N PHE A 22 -8.87 -2.19 -17.21
CA PHE A 22 -8.44 -0.86 -16.82
C PHE A 22 -8.66 0.16 -17.94
N GLU A 23 -9.22 1.31 -17.57
CA GLU A 23 -9.37 2.47 -18.43
C GLU A 23 -8.19 3.42 -18.22
N LEU A 24 -7.33 3.54 -19.23
CA LEU A 24 -6.21 4.47 -19.28
C LEU A 24 -6.37 5.38 -20.51
N PRO A 25 -5.96 6.66 -20.45
CA PRO A 25 -5.97 7.52 -21.63
C PRO A 25 -5.12 6.94 -22.76
N ALA A 26 -5.49 7.24 -24.00
CA ALA A 26 -4.67 6.93 -25.15
C ALA A 26 -3.28 7.58 -25.00
N ASP A 27 -2.25 6.92 -25.56
CA ASP A 27 -0.86 7.41 -25.57
C ASP A 27 -0.23 7.64 -24.17
N THR A 28 -0.77 6.99 -23.13
CA THR A 28 -0.24 7.09 -21.76
C THR A 28 0.43 5.79 -21.31
N ILE A 29 1.67 5.88 -20.85
CA ILE A 29 2.41 4.83 -20.15
C ILE A 29 2.37 5.15 -18.65
N TYR A 30 1.62 4.38 -17.87
CA TYR A 30 1.33 4.71 -16.48
C TYR A 30 2.22 3.96 -15.47
N LEU A 31 3.41 4.47 -15.21
CA LEU A 31 4.38 3.91 -14.25
C LEU A 31 4.22 4.52 -12.85
N ASN A 32 2.97 4.68 -12.39
CA ASN A 32 2.66 5.33 -11.10
C ASN A 32 1.50 4.65 -10.33
N GLY A 33 1.20 3.37 -10.65
CA GLY A 33 0.18 2.57 -9.96
C GLY A 33 0.48 2.33 -8.47
N ASN A 34 1.74 2.47 -8.06
CA ASN A 34 2.19 2.44 -6.67
C ASN A 34 1.83 3.70 -5.87
N SER A 35 1.24 4.72 -6.51
CA SER A 35 0.76 5.94 -5.86
C SER A 35 -0.76 6.07 -5.97
N LEU A 36 -1.31 5.80 -7.16
CA LEU A 36 -2.74 5.70 -7.40
C LEU A 36 -2.99 4.64 -8.49
N GLY A 37 -3.74 3.59 -8.17
CA GLY A 37 -4.12 2.60 -9.18
C GLY A 37 -5.10 3.18 -10.21
N PRO A 38 -5.02 2.76 -11.49
CA PRO A 38 -5.90 3.27 -12.52
C PRO A 38 -7.36 2.83 -12.32
N LEU A 39 -8.28 3.56 -12.95
CA LEU A 39 -9.71 3.23 -12.91
C LEU A 39 -9.97 1.88 -13.57
N SER A 40 -10.60 0.96 -12.83
CA SER A 40 -11.13 -0.26 -13.43
C SER A 40 -12.53 -0.01 -14.03
N THR A 41 -12.83 -0.68 -15.13
CA THR A 41 -14.17 -0.66 -15.76
C THR A 41 -15.24 -1.16 -14.77
N ALA A 42 -14.91 -2.15 -13.95
CA ALA A 42 -15.80 -2.67 -12.91
C ALA A 42 -16.14 -1.60 -11.86
N SER A 43 -15.14 -0.88 -11.33
CA SER A 43 -15.35 0.21 -10.37
C SER A 43 -16.23 1.32 -10.96
N LYS A 44 -16.00 1.70 -12.22
CA LYS A 44 -16.80 2.72 -12.90
C LYS A 44 -18.28 2.32 -12.99
N HIS A 45 -18.56 1.09 -13.40
CA HIS A 45 -19.93 0.58 -13.46
C HIS A 45 -20.56 0.48 -12.07
N ARG A 46 -19.81 -0.03 -11.09
CA ARG A 46 -20.31 -0.21 -9.73
C ARG A 46 -20.66 1.12 -9.06
N VAL A 47 -19.79 2.13 -9.17
CA VAL A 47 -20.08 3.46 -8.59
C VAL A 47 -21.29 4.10 -9.26
N ARG A 48 -21.44 3.96 -10.59
CA ARG A 48 -22.64 4.44 -11.29
C ARG A 48 -23.91 3.77 -10.76
N GLU A 49 -23.89 2.44 -10.64
CA GLU A 49 -25.02 1.67 -10.11
C GLU A 49 -25.39 2.12 -8.68
N VAL A 50 -24.39 2.29 -7.80
CA VAL A 50 -24.61 2.73 -6.42
C VAL A 50 -25.25 4.12 -6.39
N ILE A 51 -24.82 5.05 -7.24
CA ILE A 51 -25.38 6.41 -7.29
C ILE A 51 -26.78 6.41 -7.89
N GLU A 52 -26.95 5.85 -9.10
CA GLU A 52 -28.18 5.98 -9.87
C GLU A 52 -29.30 5.08 -9.36
N SER A 53 -28.97 3.88 -8.88
CA SER A 53 -29.97 2.88 -8.47
C SER A 53 -30.08 2.76 -6.96
N GLN A 54 -28.98 2.41 -6.29
CA GLN A 54 -29.04 2.06 -4.86
C GLN A 54 -29.31 3.30 -4.01
N TRP A 55 -28.53 4.37 -4.18
CA TRP A 55 -28.79 5.63 -3.50
C TRP A 55 -29.98 6.36 -4.14
N GLY A 56 -29.96 6.55 -5.46
CA GLY A 56 -30.95 7.37 -6.17
C GLY A 56 -32.39 6.88 -6.04
N ASN A 57 -32.64 5.57 -6.09
CA ASN A 57 -33.99 5.01 -6.05
C ASN A 57 -34.31 4.34 -4.70
N ASP A 58 -33.40 3.51 -4.20
CA ASP A 58 -33.67 2.68 -3.00
C ASP A 58 -33.38 3.40 -1.68
N LEU A 59 -32.64 4.52 -1.71
CA LEU A 59 -32.38 5.41 -0.57
C LEU A 59 -31.91 4.63 0.67
N ILE A 60 -32.49 4.89 1.84
CA ILE A 60 -32.09 4.29 3.12
C ILE A 60 -32.30 2.76 3.14
N SER A 61 -33.20 2.22 2.31
CA SER A 61 -33.43 0.77 2.26
C SER A 61 -32.22 0.00 1.76
N SER A 62 -31.29 0.68 1.07
CA SER A 62 -30.05 0.12 0.52
C SER A 62 -29.10 -0.45 1.57
N TRP A 63 -29.18 0.01 2.82
CA TRP A 63 -28.45 -0.62 3.92
C TRP A 63 -28.70 -2.13 4.01
N ASN A 64 -29.95 -2.54 3.77
CA ASN A 64 -30.35 -3.94 3.80
C ASN A 64 -30.44 -4.53 2.39
N LYS A 65 -31.09 -3.82 1.45
CA LYS A 65 -31.35 -4.33 0.09
C LYS A 65 -30.07 -4.60 -0.70
N HIS A 66 -29.04 -3.78 -0.47
CA HIS A 66 -27.75 -3.86 -1.16
C HIS A 66 -26.58 -4.14 -0.22
N GLN A 67 -26.89 -4.58 1.01
CA GLN A 67 -25.90 -5.02 2.01
C GLN A 67 -24.77 -4.01 2.26
N TRP A 68 -25.08 -2.70 2.24
CA TRP A 68 -24.06 -1.67 2.53
C TRP A 68 -23.46 -1.83 3.93
N ILE A 69 -24.21 -2.42 4.86
CA ILE A 69 -23.76 -2.65 6.23
C ILE A 69 -22.62 -3.68 6.31
N ASP A 70 -22.62 -4.68 5.42
CA ASP A 70 -21.67 -5.79 5.40
C ASP A 70 -20.46 -5.52 4.48
N LEU A 71 -20.48 -4.41 3.75
CA LEU A 71 -19.48 -4.10 2.74
C LEU A 71 -18.04 -3.99 3.31
N PRO A 72 -17.79 -3.39 4.49
CA PRO A 72 -16.46 -3.40 5.14
C PRO A 72 -15.86 -4.80 5.32
N LEU A 73 -16.68 -5.75 5.77
CA LEU A 73 -16.27 -7.15 5.96
C LEU A 73 -16.11 -7.85 4.61
N THR A 74 -17.06 -7.66 3.69
CA THR A 74 -17.02 -8.24 2.34
C THR A 74 -15.73 -7.86 1.60
N VAL A 75 -15.33 -6.59 1.67
CA VAL A 75 -14.10 -6.10 1.07
C VAL A 75 -12.87 -6.64 1.82
N GLY A 76 -12.93 -6.72 3.14
CA GLY A 76 -11.88 -7.37 3.95
C GLY A 76 -11.61 -8.81 3.51
N GLU A 77 -12.66 -9.62 3.34
CA GLU A 77 -12.58 -11.01 2.89
C GLU A 77 -12.02 -11.15 1.46
N LYS A 78 -12.30 -10.19 0.57
CA LYS A 78 -11.68 -10.14 -0.77
C LYS A 78 -10.19 -9.79 -0.72
N ILE A 79 -9.75 -9.01 0.27
CA ILE A 79 -8.34 -8.65 0.46
C ILE A 79 -7.56 -9.76 1.15
N ALA A 80 -8.17 -10.49 2.09
CA ALA A 80 -7.53 -11.54 2.90
C ALA A 80 -6.64 -12.52 2.11
N PRO A 81 -7.09 -13.15 1.00
CA PRO A 81 -6.23 -14.06 0.23
C PRO A 81 -5.06 -13.37 -0.48
N LEU A 82 -5.13 -12.05 -0.75
CA LEU A 82 -4.04 -11.29 -1.37
C LEU A 82 -2.90 -10.99 -0.41
N ILE A 83 -3.13 -11.16 0.89
CA ILE A 83 -2.14 -10.92 1.95
C ILE A 83 -1.88 -12.17 2.81
N GLY A 84 -2.38 -13.34 2.38
CA GLY A 84 -2.21 -14.60 3.10
C GLY A 84 -2.77 -14.56 4.52
N ALA A 85 -3.95 -13.97 4.68
CA ALA A 85 -4.72 -13.99 5.92
C ALA A 85 -5.93 -14.94 5.78
N ALA A 86 -6.23 -15.68 6.84
CA ALA A 86 -7.43 -16.50 6.92
C ALA A 86 -8.70 -15.64 7.06
N PRO A 87 -9.89 -16.22 6.75
CA PRO A 87 -11.16 -15.52 6.89
C PRO A 87 -11.38 -14.94 8.29
N GLY A 88 -12.00 -13.76 8.36
CA GLY A 88 -12.33 -13.07 9.61
C GLY A 88 -11.17 -12.27 10.23
N GLN A 89 -10.02 -12.18 9.57
CA GLN A 89 -8.85 -11.45 10.09
C GLN A 89 -8.64 -10.07 9.47
N VAL A 90 -9.44 -9.69 8.46
CA VAL A 90 -9.25 -8.43 7.70
C VAL A 90 -10.54 -7.63 7.66
N LEU A 91 -10.42 -6.32 7.85
CA LEU A 91 -11.54 -5.37 7.76
C LEU A 91 -11.12 -4.18 6.89
N CYS A 92 -11.99 -3.76 5.97
CA CYS A 92 -11.79 -2.54 5.21
C CYS A 92 -12.54 -1.37 5.83
N CYS A 93 -11.83 -0.36 6.34
CA CYS A 93 -12.41 0.83 6.96
C CYS A 93 -11.41 1.98 6.99
N ASP A 94 -11.93 3.21 7.12
CA ASP A 94 -11.16 4.42 7.40
C ASP A 94 -9.92 4.61 6.48
N SER A 95 -8.87 5.26 6.99
CA SER A 95 -7.58 5.45 6.31
C SER A 95 -6.48 4.67 7.00
N VAL A 96 -5.33 4.51 6.33
CA VAL A 96 -4.14 3.82 6.88
C VAL A 96 -3.77 4.43 8.22
N SER A 97 -3.67 5.76 8.28
CA SER A 97 -3.28 6.50 9.48
C SER A 97 -4.24 6.27 10.66
N VAL A 98 -5.55 6.24 10.40
CA VAL A 98 -6.57 6.00 11.43
C VAL A 98 -6.51 4.55 11.91
N ASN A 99 -6.39 3.61 11.00
CA ASN A 99 -6.29 2.19 11.34
C ASN A 99 -5.00 1.88 12.10
N LEU A 100 -3.87 2.43 11.67
CA LEU A 100 -2.59 2.30 12.36
C LEU A 100 -2.68 2.81 13.80
N PHE A 101 -3.35 3.96 14.02
CA PHE A 101 -3.59 4.46 15.37
C PHE A 101 -4.37 3.45 16.24
N LYS A 102 -5.43 2.83 15.70
CA LYS A 102 -6.19 1.78 16.43
C LYS A 102 -5.30 0.60 16.79
N LEU A 103 -4.51 0.11 15.83
CA LEU A 103 -3.65 -1.07 16.01
C LEU A 103 -2.51 -0.80 17.01
N LEU A 104 -1.85 0.35 16.92
CA LEU A 104 -0.82 0.75 17.88
C LEU A 104 -1.38 0.89 19.30
N ALA A 105 -2.54 1.56 19.44
CA ALA A 105 -3.19 1.71 20.74
C ALA A 105 -3.60 0.35 21.33
N ALA A 106 -4.09 -0.57 20.50
CA ALA A 106 -4.43 -1.93 20.91
C ALA A 106 -3.21 -2.75 21.35
N ALA A 107 -2.14 -2.73 20.56
CA ALA A 107 -0.90 -3.42 20.91
C ALA A 107 -0.28 -2.87 22.21
N LEU A 108 -0.31 -1.54 22.42
CA LEU A 108 0.21 -0.93 23.65
C LEU A 108 -0.64 -1.24 24.89
N LYS A 109 -1.91 -1.63 24.71
CA LYS A 109 -2.79 -2.01 25.81
C LYS A 109 -2.38 -3.36 26.43
N THR A 110 -1.85 -4.26 25.62
CA THR A 110 -1.38 -5.60 26.02
C THR A 110 0.12 -5.65 26.32
N ARG A 111 0.81 -4.50 26.29
CA ARG A 111 2.24 -4.41 26.59
C ARG A 111 2.58 -4.91 27.99
N LYS A 112 3.80 -5.43 28.16
CA LYS A 112 4.31 -5.92 29.45
C LYS A 112 5.16 -4.90 30.19
N SER A 113 5.71 -3.91 29.49
CA SER A 113 6.63 -2.91 30.03
C SER A 113 5.92 -1.76 30.78
N GLU A 114 6.62 -1.16 31.74
CA GLU A 114 6.18 0.09 32.35
C GLU A 114 6.32 1.28 31.38
N GLN A 115 7.44 1.34 30.66
CA GLN A 115 7.69 2.33 29.60
C GLN A 115 7.30 1.77 28.24
N ALA A 116 6.29 2.36 27.60
CA ALA A 116 5.88 1.98 26.25
C ALA A 116 6.93 2.38 25.20
N VAL A 117 7.50 1.43 24.46
CA VAL A 117 8.47 1.70 23.40
C VAL A 117 7.96 1.19 22.05
N ILE A 118 7.77 2.09 21.09
CA ILE A 118 7.54 1.74 19.68
C ILE A 118 8.88 1.88 18.95
N LEU A 119 9.38 0.82 18.33
CA LEU A 119 10.55 0.82 17.46
C LEU A 119 10.14 0.91 15.99
N SER A 120 10.79 1.79 15.25
CA SER A 120 10.65 1.92 13.79
C SER A 120 11.97 2.38 13.16
N GLN A 121 12.06 2.31 11.83
CA GLN A 121 13.14 2.94 11.08
C GLN A 121 12.90 4.44 10.88
N GLN A 122 13.98 5.22 10.77
CA GLN A 122 13.92 6.67 10.53
C GLN A 122 13.34 7.03 9.15
N ASP A 123 13.53 6.17 8.15
CA ASP A 123 13.06 6.38 6.78
C ASP A 123 11.73 5.68 6.47
N ASN A 124 11.04 5.18 7.50
CA ASN A 124 9.68 4.66 7.40
C ASN A 124 8.71 5.75 6.86
N PHE A 125 7.53 5.36 6.38
CA PHE A 125 6.61 6.32 5.77
C PHE A 125 6.24 7.43 6.78
N PRO A 126 6.31 8.73 6.41
CA PRO A 126 6.17 9.80 7.39
C PRO A 126 4.86 9.78 8.17
N SER A 127 3.73 9.42 7.53
CA SER A 127 2.46 9.36 8.25
C SER A 127 2.46 8.31 9.34
N ASP A 128 3.15 7.19 9.17
CA ASP A 128 3.23 6.12 10.15
C ASP A 128 3.97 6.61 11.39
N LEU A 129 5.10 7.29 11.16
CA LEU A 129 5.89 7.93 12.22
C LEU A 129 5.10 9.01 12.95
N TYR A 130 4.37 9.87 12.22
CA TYR A 130 3.57 10.94 12.83
C TYR A 130 2.42 10.39 13.68
N ILE A 131 1.79 9.29 13.25
CA ILE A 131 0.72 8.64 14.03
C ILE A 131 1.29 8.00 15.29
N ALA A 132 2.41 7.30 15.19
CA ALA A 132 3.09 6.75 16.35
C ALA A 132 3.53 7.85 17.33
N GLU A 133 4.16 8.92 16.84
CA GLU A 133 4.59 10.06 17.66
C GLU A 133 3.40 10.76 18.33
N GLY A 134 2.29 10.97 17.60
CA GLY A 134 1.07 11.54 18.16
C GLY A 134 0.51 10.70 19.31
N LEU A 135 0.50 9.37 19.18
CA LEU A 135 0.09 8.47 20.25
C LEU A 135 1.05 8.53 21.45
N ILE A 136 2.37 8.54 21.21
CA ILE A 136 3.38 8.69 22.27
C ILE A 136 3.20 9.98 23.04
N ASN A 137 2.94 11.09 22.35
CA ASN A 137 2.68 12.39 22.98
C ASN A 137 1.41 12.35 23.83
N LEU A 138 0.32 11.77 23.32
CA LEU A 138 -0.92 11.58 24.08
C LEU A 138 -0.69 10.77 25.36
N LEU A 139 0.12 9.70 25.30
CA LEU A 139 0.45 8.89 26.48
C LEU A 139 1.26 9.69 27.52
N ARG A 140 2.29 10.43 27.07
CA ARG A 140 3.12 11.28 27.92
C ARG A 140 2.32 12.37 28.64
N GLU A 141 1.40 13.02 27.92
CA GLU A 141 0.51 14.05 28.48
C GLU A 141 -0.40 13.50 29.60
N ASN A 142 -0.71 12.20 29.56
CA ASN A 142 -1.48 11.49 30.57
C ASN A 142 -0.61 10.78 31.61
N GLY A 143 0.68 11.13 31.70
CA GLY A 143 1.60 10.63 32.72
C GLY A 143 2.14 9.21 32.47
N ILE A 144 1.97 8.66 31.26
CA ILE A 144 2.51 7.36 30.88
C ILE A 144 3.88 7.57 30.23
N SER A 145 4.92 6.90 30.77
CA SER A 145 6.24 6.90 30.14
C SER A 145 6.15 6.16 28.80
N ALA A 146 6.51 6.84 27.72
CA ALA A 146 6.42 6.29 26.38
C ALA A 146 7.51 6.90 25.47
N GLU A 147 7.99 6.19 24.46
CA GLU A 147 8.87 6.73 23.43
C GLU A 147 8.65 6.07 22.05
N LEU A 148 8.88 6.87 21.00
CA LEU A 148 9.10 6.38 19.64
C LEU A 148 10.61 6.35 19.42
N ARG A 149 11.16 5.15 19.25
CA ARG A 149 12.58 4.93 18.96
C ARG A 149 12.76 4.74 17.47
N LEU A 150 13.52 5.65 16.85
CA LEU A 150 13.87 5.58 15.44
C LEU A 150 15.32 5.17 15.28
N VAL A 151 15.57 4.22 14.38
CA VAL A 151 16.92 3.73 14.06
C VAL A 151 17.16 3.72 12.56
N ASP A 152 18.42 3.74 12.15
CA ASP A 152 18.80 3.45 10.77
C ASP A 152 18.64 1.95 10.47
N ALA A 153 18.52 1.60 9.19
CA ALA A 153 18.22 0.24 8.74
C ALA A 153 19.23 -0.80 9.26
N GLU A 154 20.52 -0.45 9.27
CA GLU A 154 21.61 -1.30 9.74
C GLU A 154 21.55 -1.63 11.24
N ASN A 155 20.86 -0.80 12.03
CA ASN A 155 20.77 -0.93 13.49
C ASN A 155 19.46 -1.59 13.94
N LEU A 156 18.60 -1.99 13.00
CA LEU A 156 17.24 -2.47 13.31
C LEU A 156 17.25 -3.74 14.17
N GLU A 157 18.04 -4.75 13.80
CA GLU A 157 18.08 -6.02 14.54
C GLU A 157 18.72 -5.85 15.94
N GLU A 158 19.74 -4.98 16.07
CA GLU A 158 20.31 -4.64 17.39
C GLU A 158 19.26 -3.94 18.27
N ALA A 159 18.47 -3.04 17.69
CA ALA A 159 17.41 -2.35 18.42
C ALA A 159 16.26 -3.29 18.81
N ILE A 160 15.93 -4.29 17.98
CA ILE A 160 14.98 -5.35 18.33
C ILE A 160 15.51 -6.16 19.52
N ALA A 161 16.80 -6.48 19.57
CA ALA A 161 17.40 -7.22 20.68
C ALA A 161 17.29 -6.49 22.04
N GLN A 162 17.06 -5.18 22.03
CA GLN A 162 16.78 -4.39 23.23
C GLN A 162 15.33 -4.51 23.73
N SER A 163 14.52 -5.36 23.09
CA SER A 163 13.15 -5.75 23.48
C SER A 163 12.17 -4.58 23.71
N PRO A 164 11.98 -3.65 22.73
CA PRO A 164 10.89 -2.69 22.76
C PRO A 164 9.51 -3.38 22.66
N ASP A 165 8.40 -2.69 22.92
CA ASP A 165 7.08 -3.35 22.95
C ASP A 165 6.52 -3.66 21.57
N ILE A 166 6.74 -2.76 20.61
CA ILE A 166 6.16 -2.84 19.27
C ILE A 166 7.23 -2.59 18.21
N LEU A 167 7.29 -3.45 17.19
CA LEU A 167 7.98 -3.20 15.94
C LEU A 167 6.98 -2.68 14.90
N LEU A 168 7.15 -1.44 14.45
CA LEU A 168 6.36 -0.82 13.38
C LEU A 168 7.23 -0.60 12.14
N LEU A 169 6.89 -1.28 11.04
CA LEU A 169 7.65 -1.19 9.78
C LEU A 169 6.71 -1.13 8.57
N THR A 170 7.06 -0.34 7.56
CA THR A 170 6.51 -0.58 6.22
C THR A 170 7.22 -1.77 5.61
N HIS A 171 6.49 -2.75 5.06
CA HIS A 171 7.09 -3.94 4.47
C HIS A 171 7.93 -3.65 3.22
N VAL A 172 7.47 -2.70 2.38
CA VAL A 172 8.20 -2.19 1.22
C VAL A 172 8.45 -0.70 1.39
N ASN A 173 9.70 -0.30 1.50
CA ASN A 173 10.07 1.10 1.67
C ASN A 173 9.56 1.93 0.50
N PHE A 174 8.77 2.97 0.78
CA PHE A 174 8.14 3.77 -0.27
C PHE A 174 9.14 4.52 -1.17
N ARG A 175 10.35 4.81 -0.65
CA ARG A 175 11.39 5.56 -1.38
C ARG A 175 12.28 4.62 -2.16
N THR A 176 12.92 3.67 -1.49
CA THR A 176 13.92 2.78 -2.10
C THR A 176 13.24 1.60 -2.80
N GLY A 177 12.05 1.21 -2.37
CA GLY A 177 11.40 -0.02 -2.81
C GLY A 177 12.01 -1.26 -2.18
N GLU A 178 12.94 -1.14 -1.23
CA GLU A 178 13.50 -2.27 -0.49
C GLU A 178 12.41 -3.05 0.26
N VAL A 179 12.51 -4.38 0.25
CA VAL A 179 11.58 -5.30 0.89
C VAL A 179 12.24 -5.84 2.16
N HIS A 180 11.57 -5.66 3.29
CA HIS A 180 11.97 -6.32 4.53
C HIS A 180 11.64 -7.81 4.50
N ASN A 181 12.49 -8.63 5.09
CA ASN A 181 12.15 -10.04 5.32
C ASN A 181 11.14 -10.14 6.47
N MET A 182 9.86 -10.12 6.13
CA MET A 182 8.74 -10.17 7.08
C MET A 182 8.84 -11.35 8.04
N GLN A 183 9.09 -12.55 7.53
CA GLN A 183 9.19 -13.77 8.34
C GLN A 183 10.31 -13.67 9.37
N ARG A 184 11.51 -13.25 8.95
CA ARG A 184 12.69 -13.14 9.82
C ARG A 184 12.49 -12.09 10.90
N LEU A 185 12.06 -10.89 10.52
CA LEU A 185 11.91 -9.78 11.47
C LEU A 185 10.72 -10.00 12.42
N THR A 186 9.64 -10.63 11.95
CA THR A 186 8.53 -11.00 12.83
C THR A 186 8.95 -12.05 13.84
N ALA A 187 9.65 -13.11 13.41
CA ALA A 187 10.17 -14.14 14.32
C ALA A 187 11.17 -13.55 15.33
N LEU A 188 12.10 -12.71 14.89
CA LEU A 188 13.08 -12.07 15.78
C LEU A 188 12.39 -11.17 16.82
N ALA A 189 11.39 -10.39 16.41
CA ALA A 189 10.61 -9.56 17.33
C ALA A 189 9.85 -10.42 18.36
N HIS A 190 9.27 -11.54 17.93
CA HIS A 190 8.58 -12.47 18.84
C HIS A 190 9.52 -13.16 19.83
N ASP A 191 10.75 -13.50 19.42
CA ASP A 191 11.79 -14.04 20.32
C ASP A 191 12.14 -13.05 21.47
N HIS A 192 11.83 -11.76 21.27
CA HIS A 192 12.00 -10.68 22.23
C HIS A 192 10.66 -10.19 22.84
N ASP A 193 9.61 -11.02 22.80
CA ASP A 193 8.28 -10.73 23.37
C ASP A 193 7.59 -9.48 22.78
N MET A 194 8.02 -9.03 21.60
CA MET A 194 7.46 -7.84 20.95
C MET A 194 6.21 -8.17 20.12
N GLN A 195 5.33 -7.20 19.94
CA GLN A 195 4.27 -7.27 18.92
C GLN A 195 4.72 -6.58 17.63
N VAL A 196 4.22 -7.03 16.47
CA VAL A 196 4.64 -6.54 15.16
C VAL A 196 3.47 -5.95 14.38
N ILE A 197 3.68 -4.75 13.82
CA ILE A 197 2.74 -4.08 12.92
C ILE A 197 3.43 -3.81 11.59
N TRP A 198 2.88 -4.38 10.51
CA TRP A 198 3.34 -4.14 9.15
C TRP A 198 2.41 -3.17 8.39
N ASP A 199 2.97 -2.11 7.81
CA ASP A 199 2.30 -1.37 6.73
C ASP A 199 2.57 -2.06 5.37
N LEU A 200 1.49 -2.44 4.70
CA LEU A 200 1.45 -3.18 3.45
C LEU A 200 1.05 -2.30 2.26
N SER A 201 1.04 -0.98 2.41
CA SER A 201 0.58 -0.03 1.39
C SER A 201 1.35 -0.15 0.08
N HIS A 202 2.62 -0.56 0.12
CA HIS A 202 3.45 -0.85 -1.06
C HIS A 202 3.63 -2.35 -1.36
N SER A 203 2.87 -3.21 -0.68
CA SER A 203 2.97 -4.68 -0.80
C SER A 203 1.71 -5.34 -1.35
N ALA A 204 0.55 -5.05 -0.74
CA ALA A 204 -0.71 -5.73 -1.04
C ALA A 204 -1.10 -5.53 -2.52
N GLY A 205 -1.33 -6.64 -3.23
CA GLY A 205 -1.64 -6.64 -4.66
C GLY A 205 -0.45 -6.40 -5.58
N ALA A 206 0.78 -6.35 -5.05
CA ALA A 206 2.00 -6.05 -5.80
C ALA A 206 3.07 -7.15 -5.68
N ILE A 207 3.26 -7.68 -4.47
CA ILE A 207 4.19 -8.77 -4.16
C ILE A 207 3.50 -9.80 -3.27
N GLU A 208 4.14 -10.95 -3.13
CA GLU A 208 3.82 -12.01 -2.17
C GLU A 208 3.81 -11.48 -0.74
N VAL A 209 2.72 -11.75 -0.03
CA VAL A 209 2.52 -11.44 1.38
C VAL A 209 1.82 -12.64 2.02
N ALA A 210 2.33 -13.09 3.16
CA ALA A 210 1.84 -14.28 3.86
C ALA A 210 1.73 -14.02 5.37
N LEU A 211 0.74 -13.21 5.77
CA LEU A 211 0.63 -12.72 7.14
C LEU A 211 0.50 -13.83 8.19
N ASP A 212 -0.36 -14.82 7.94
CA ASP A 212 -0.55 -15.93 8.88
C ASP A 212 0.68 -16.83 8.94
N ASP A 213 1.28 -17.17 7.80
CA ASP A 213 2.50 -17.98 7.75
C ASP A 213 3.67 -17.28 8.47
N CYS A 214 3.79 -15.96 8.31
CA CYS A 214 4.77 -15.13 9.01
C CYS A 214 4.42 -14.87 10.48
N GLN A 215 3.28 -15.36 10.96
CA GLN A 215 2.76 -15.10 12.31
C GLN A 215 2.62 -13.61 12.63
N VAL A 216 2.31 -12.74 11.66
CA VAL A 216 2.14 -11.30 11.93
C VAL A 216 1.02 -11.05 12.94
N ASP A 217 1.23 -10.11 13.87
CA ASP A 217 0.22 -9.73 14.88
C ASP A 217 -0.84 -8.79 14.31
N TYR A 218 -0.39 -7.70 13.67
CA TYR A 218 -1.24 -6.68 13.08
C TYR A 218 -0.67 -6.20 11.75
N ALA A 219 -1.53 -5.74 10.85
CA ALA A 219 -1.10 -5.07 9.63
C ALA A 219 -2.12 -4.03 9.18
N VAL A 220 -1.67 -3.09 8.36
CA VAL A 220 -2.50 -2.05 7.74
C VAL A 220 -2.09 -1.90 6.29
N GLY A 221 -2.99 -1.44 5.41
CA GLY A 221 -2.62 -1.07 4.05
C GLY A 221 -3.70 -0.27 3.35
N CYS A 222 -3.34 0.36 2.23
CA CYS A 222 -4.27 1.20 1.49
C CYS A 222 -4.99 0.46 0.35
N GLY A 223 -6.26 0.81 0.09
CA GLY A 223 -7.01 0.31 -1.07
C GLY A 223 -6.73 1.04 -2.39
N TYR A 224 -6.07 2.20 -2.38
CA TYR A 224 -5.99 3.09 -3.55
C TYR A 224 -4.74 2.93 -4.43
N LYS A 225 -3.72 2.18 -3.99
CA LYS A 225 -2.48 1.93 -4.76
C LYS A 225 -2.66 0.72 -5.68
N PHE A 226 -1.89 -0.34 -5.46
CA PHE A 226 -1.92 -1.55 -6.28
C PHE A 226 -3.26 -2.29 -6.25
N LEU A 227 -4.09 -2.10 -5.22
CA LEU A 227 -5.46 -2.63 -5.16
C LEU A 227 -6.47 -1.86 -6.04
N ASN A 228 -6.07 -0.72 -6.62
CA ASN A 228 -6.83 0.02 -7.64
C ASN A 228 -8.24 0.49 -7.23
N GLY A 229 -8.50 0.69 -5.93
CA GLY A 229 -9.82 1.07 -5.43
C GLY A 229 -10.27 2.50 -5.74
N GLY A 230 -9.42 3.30 -6.38
CA GLY A 230 -9.70 4.69 -6.73
C GLY A 230 -9.19 5.71 -5.70
N PRO A 231 -9.33 7.02 -5.99
CA PRO A 231 -8.71 8.08 -5.22
C PRO A 231 -9.28 8.14 -3.79
N GLY A 232 -8.43 7.91 -2.79
CA GLY A 232 -8.85 7.91 -1.39
C GLY A 232 -9.74 6.72 -1.02
N ALA A 233 -9.66 5.60 -1.75
CA ALA A 233 -10.29 4.35 -1.36
C ALA A 233 -9.94 3.98 0.10
N PRO A 234 -10.89 3.37 0.84
CA PRO A 234 -10.66 3.01 2.23
C PRO A 234 -9.43 2.11 2.40
N ALA A 235 -8.80 2.22 3.56
CA ALA A 235 -7.74 1.32 3.95
C ALA A 235 -8.30 -0.01 4.45
N PHE A 236 -7.42 -0.98 4.64
CA PHE A 236 -7.71 -2.19 5.39
C PHE A 236 -6.79 -2.29 6.60
N LEU A 237 -7.24 -3.07 7.58
CA LEU A 237 -6.43 -3.54 8.68
C LEU A 237 -6.56 -5.05 8.80
N TYR A 238 -5.56 -5.65 9.43
CA TYR A 238 -5.52 -7.05 9.79
C TYR A 238 -5.21 -7.17 11.27
N VAL A 239 -5.89 -8.09 11.94
CA VAL A 239 -5.57 -8.51 13.30
C VAL A 239 -5.58 -10.03 13.35
N ALA A 240 -4.46 -10.60 13.77
CA ALA A 240 -4.35 -12.03 13.97
C ALA A 240 -5.47 -12.54 14.89
N SER A 241 -6.10 -13.66 14.53
CA SER A 241 -7.22 -14.24 15.30
C SER A 241 -6.90 -14.39 16.79
N ARG A 242 -5.64 -14.67 17.14
CA ARG A 242 -5.14 -14.80 18.53
C ARG A 242 -5.23 -13.52 19.37
N HIS A 243 -5.31 -12.35 18.74
CA HIS A 243 -5.38 -11.04 19.41
C HIS A 243 -6.81 -10.49 19.51
N GLN A 244 -7.74 -10.97 18.68
CA GLN A 244 -9.07 -10.37 18.55
C GLN A 244 -9.94 -10.49 19.83
N ALA A 245 -9.78 -11.57 20.61
CA ALA A 245 -10.58 -11.80 21.81
C ALA A 245 -10.32 -10.80 22.95
N ASN A 246 -9.10 -10.25 23.01
CA ASN A 246 -8.69 -9.28 24.04
C ASN A 246 -8.37 -7.92 23.42
N LEU A 247 -8.91 -7.66 22.23
CA LEU A 247 -8.65 -6.44 21.48
C LEU A 247 -9.37 -5.25 22.14
N GLU A 248 -8.63 -4.19 22.43
CA GLU A 248 -9.19 -2.93 22.93
C GLU A 248 -8.55 -1.76 22.20
N HIS A 249 -9.35 -0.85 21.64
CA HIS A 249 -8.86 0.36 20.98
C HIS A 249 -9.68 1.58 21.41
N PRO A 250 -9.11 2.79 21.35
CA PRO A 250 -9.78 4.01 21.83
C PRO A 250 -10.81 4.59 20.87
N LEU A 251 -10.78 4.20 19.58
CA LEU A 251 -11.71 4.71 18.55
C LEU A 251 -12.98 3.87 18.46
N GLN A 252 -13.74 3.80 19.55
CA GLN A 252 -14.99 3.01 19.67
C GLN A 252 -16.16 3.76 19.04
N GLY A 253 -16.44 3.48 17.77
CA GLY A 253 -17.57 4.08 17.06
C GLY A 253 -18.79 3.15 16.98
N TRP A 254 -19.93 3.72 16.61
CA TRP A 254 -21.20 3.00 16.63
C TRP A 254 -21.24 1.77 15.72
N MET A 255 -20.52 1.76 14.59
CA MET A 255 -20.47 0.61 13.69
C MET A 255 -19.64 -0.56 14.24
N GLY A 256 -18.75 -0.32 15.20
CA GLY A 256 -18.02 -1.37 15.92
C GLY A 256 -18.77 -1.91 17.13
N HIS A 257 -20.01 -1.45 17.37
CA HIS A 257 -20.86 -1.94 18.45
C HIS A 257 -21.53 -3.26 18.04
N ARG A 258 -21.63 -4.23 18.95
CA ARG A 258 -22.27 -5.55 18.70
C ARG A 258 -23.71 -5.47 18.18
N GLN A 259 -24.43 -4.45 18.63
CA GLN A 259 -25.84 -4.21 18.29
C GLN A 259 -26.03 -2.72 17.98
N PRO A 260 -25.55 -2.23 16.82
CA PRO A 260 -25.36 -0.79 16.57
C PRO A 260 -26.69 -0.02 16.49
N PHE A 261 -27.80 -0.73 16.22
CA PHE A 261 -29.14 -0.15 16.08
C PHE A 261 -29.99 -0.22 17.36
N GLU A 262 -29.49 -0.80 18.45
CA GLU A 262 -30.18 -0.73 19.75
C GLU A 262 -29.98 0.61 20.47
N PHE A 263 -28.99 1.42 20.03
CA PHE A 263 -28.68 2.75 20.55
C PHE A 263 -28.58 2.83 22.08
N LYS A 264 -28.01 1.78 22.69
CA LYS A 264 -27.69 1.76 24.12
C LYS A 264 -26.57 2.78 24.41
N PRO A 265 -26.57 3.44 25.59
CA PRO A 265 -25.57 4.45 25.93
C PRO A 265 -24.18 3.86 26.20
N ASN A 266 -24.10 2.61 26.65
CA ASN A 266 -22.84 1.92 26.94
C ASN A 266 -22.35 1.19 25.70
N TYR A 267 -21.09 1.38 25.35
CA TYR A 267 -20.46 0.66 24.25
C TYR A 267 -20.19 -0.81 24.63
N VAL A 268 -20.61 -1.73 23.76
CA VAL A 268 -20.24 -3.14 23.79
C VAL A 268 -19.59 -3.47 22.44
N PRO A 269 -18.30 -3.84 22.40
CA PRO A 269 -17.63 -4.17 21.16
C PRO A 269 -18.29 -5.40 20.50
N ASP A 270 -18.31 -5.37 19.17
CA ASP A 270 -18.68 -6.54 18.39
C ASP A 270 -17.64 -7.67 18.55
N GLU A 271 -17.96 -8.86 18.03
CA GLU A 271 -17.06 -9.99 18.04
C GLU A 271 -16.02 -9.89 16.93
N GLY A 272 -14.78 -10.31 17.23
CA GLY A 272 -13.71 -10.40 16.25
C GLY A 272 -13.28 -9.07 15.64
N ILE A 273 -12.89 -9.09 14.37
CA ILE A 273 -12.36 -7.92 13.65
C ILE A 273 -13.37 -6.77 13.52
N ASN A 274 -14.68 -7.07 13.55
CA ASN A 274 -15.72 -6.09 13.25
C ASN A 274 -15.79 -4.93 14.26
N GLN A 275 -15.32 -5.17 15.50
CA GLN A 275 -15.24 -4.14 16.54
C GLN A 275 -14.38 -2.93 16.15
N LEU A 276 -13.44 -3.09 15.21
CA LEU A 276 -12.56 -2.03 14.74
C LEU A 276 -13.23 -1.03 13.80
N GLN A 277 -14.48 -1.25 13.40
CA GLN A 277 -15.26 -0.23 12.71
C GLN A 277 -15.52 0.97 13.64
N ALA A 278 -15.50 2.18 13.08
CA ALA A 278 -15.77 3.40 13.82
C ALA A 278 -17.08 4.06 13.34
N GLY A 279 -16.98 4.85 12.28
CA GLY A 279 -18.11 5.57 11.70
C GLY A 279 -18.84 4.78 10.62
N THR A 280 -19.89 5.39 10.08
CA THR A 280 -20.58 4.91 8.88
C THR A 280 -19.58 4.78 7.72
N PRO A 281 -19.47 3.61 7.04
CA PRO A 281 -18.51 3.43 5.97
C PRO A 281 -18.83 4.31 4.75
N GLY A 282 -17.79 4.78 4.06
CA GLY A 282 -17.91 5.52 2.81
C GLY A 282 -18.34 4.61 1.65
N ILE A 283 -19.65 4.39 1.50
CA ILE A 283 -20.22 3.39 0.58
C ILE A 283 -19.75 3.52 -0.87
N LEU A 284 -19.63 4.75 -1.40
CA LEU A 284 -19.18 4.95 -2.78
C LEU A 284 -17.75 4.45 -3.01
N SER A 285 -16.80 4.90 -2.18
CA SER A 285 -15.40 4.49 -2.27
C SER A 285 -15.20 3.02 -1.92
N MET A 286 -15.94 2.52 -0.94
CA MET A 286 -15.93 1.10 -0.57
C MET A 286 -16.43 0.21 -1.72
N SER A 287 -17.51 0.62 -2.39
CA SER A 287 -18.05 -0.11 -3.55
C SER A 287 -17.12 -0.05 -4.77
N ALA A 288 -16.39 1.06 -4.95
CA ALA A 288 -15.38 1.17 -5.99
C ALA A 288 -14.23 0.17 -5.76
N LEU A 289 -13.75 0.07 -4.52
CA LEU A 289 -12.72 -0.89 -4.12
C LEU A 289 -13.22 -2.34 -4.21
N ASP A 290 -14.41 -2.63 -3.71
CA ASP A 290 -15.05 -3.95 -3.81
C ASP A 290 -15.07 -4.49 -5.25
N ALA A 291 -15.41 -3.62 -6.20
CA ALA A 291 -15.42 -3.95 -7.62
C ALA A 291 -14.00 -4.02 -8.22
N ALA A 292 -13.08 -3.15 -7.80
CA ALA A 292 -11.68 -3.19 -8.26
C ALA A 292 -10.99 -4.52 -7.92
N LEU A 293 -11.29 -5.08 -6.75
CA LEU A 293 -10.71 -6.33 -6.28
C LEU A 293 -11.07 -7.54 -7.17
N SER A 294 -12.15 -7.47 -7.96
CA SER A 294 -12.46 -8.50 -8.96
C SER A 294 -11.35 -8.66 -10.02
N CYS A 295 -10.51 -7.64 -10.22
CA CYS A 295 -9.35 -7.71 -11.12
C CYS A 295 -8.26 -8.69 -10.64
N PHE A 296 -8.36 -9.21 -9.41
CA PHE A 296 -7.43 -10.18 -8.85
C PHE A 296 -7.97 -11.62 -8.84
N GLU A 297 -9.24 -11.82 -9.23
CA GLU A 297 -9.87 -13.14 -9.24
C GLU A 297 -9.11 -14.11 -10.17
N GLY A 298 -8.74 -15.27 -9.63
CA GLY A 298 -8.00 -16.29 -10.37
C GLY A 298 -6.51 -16.01 -10.55
N ILE A 299 -5.97 -14.94 -9.94
CA ILE A 299 -4.54 -14.62 -9.96
C ILE A 299 -3.88 -15.10 -8.67
N THR A 300 -2.73 -15.74 -8.81
CA THR A 300 -1.87 -16.13 -7.69
C THR A 300 -0.86 -15.03 -7.33
N ALA A 301 -0.44 -14.98 -6.06
CA ALA A 301 0.60 -14.06 -5.63
C ALA A 301 1.90 -14.24 -6.45
N ASP A 302 2.27 -15.48 -6.78
CA ASP A 302 3.44 -15.79 -7.61
C ASP A 302 3.33 -15.17 -9.00
N GLN A 303 2.18 -15.25 -9.66
CA GLN A 303 1.99 -14.62 -10.99
C GLN A 303 2.16 -13.11 -10.94
N LEU A 304 1.62 -12.44 -9.91
CA LEU A 304 1.82 -11.00 -9.70
C LEU A 304 3.30 -10.68 -9.50
N ARG A 305 3.95 -11.45 -8.63
CA ARG A 305 5.37 -11.25 -8.30
C ARG A 305 6.27 -11.43 -9.50
N GLU A 306 6.17 -12.56 -10.20
CA GLU A 306 7.03 -12.87 -11.34
C GLU A 306 6.89 -11.83 -12.45
N LYS A 307 5.66 -11.39 -12.75
CA LYS A 307 5.45 -10.33 -13.73
C LYS A 307 6.01 -8.99 -13.26
N SER A 308 5.80 -8.60 -12.01
CA SER A 308 6.35 -7.34 -11.47
C SER A 308 7.87 -7.30 -11.53
N LEU A 309 8.54 -8.41 -11.15
CA LEU A 309 9.99 -8.56 -11.26
C LEU A 309 10.44 -8.40 -12.71
N ALA A 310 9.82 -9.13 -13.64
CA ALA A 310 10.17 -9.09 -15.06
C ALA A 310 10.00 -7.69 -15.67
N LEU A 311 8.89 -6.99 -15.35
CA LEU A 311 8.67 -5.60 -15.80
C LEU A 311 9.81 -4.69 -15.31
N SER A 312 10.14 -4.74 -14.02
CA SER A 312 11.20 -3.89 -13.45
C SER A 312 12.59 -4.21 -14.05
N GLU A 313 12.92 -5.49 -14.26
CA GLU A 313 14.20 -5.89 -14.86
C GLU A 313 14.30 -5.49 -16.33
N ILE A 314 13.20 -5.55 -17.09
CA ILE A 314 13.17 -5.03 -18.46
C ILE A 314 13.48 -3.54 -18.48
N PHE A 315 12.83 -2.75 -17.62
CA PHE A 315 13.13 -1.32 -17.51
C PHE A 315 14.61 -1.10 -17.17
N LEU A 316 15.10 -1.77 -16.12
CA LEU A 316 16.44 -1.56 -15.60
C LEU A 316 17.52 -1.96 -16.62
N SER A 317 17.34 -3.07 -17.33
CA SER A 317 18.27 -3.53 -18.38
C SER A 317 18.42 -2.52 -19.53
N ARG A 318 17.40 -1.69 -19.77
CA ARG A 318 17.43 -0.63 -20.80
C ARG A 318 18.16 0.61 -20.34
N ILE A 319 18.24 0.85 -19.04
CA ILE A 319 18.87 2.04 -18.44
C ILE A 319 20.35 1.77 -18.12
N GLU A 320 20.68 0.69 -17.42
CA GLU A 320 22.04 0.45 -16.92
C GLU A 320 23.08 0.18 -18.01
N GLY A 321 22.65 -0.36 -19.16
CA GLY A 321 23.54 -0.57 -20.30
C GLY A 321 23.86 0.69 -21.10
N ASP A 322 23.26 1.83 -20.77
CA ASP A 322 23.33 3.04 -21.58
C ASP A 322 24.19 4.12 -20.91
N SER A 323 25.27 4.52 -21.60
CA SER A 323 26.19 5.55 -21.11
C SER A 323 25.54 6.93 -20.90
N THR A 324 24.44 7.21 -21.60
CA THR A 324 23.69 8.48 -21.45
C THR A 324 22.97 8.57 -20.11
N CYS A 325 22.63 7.42 -19.50
CA CYS A 325 21.89 7.34 -18.26
C CYS A 325 22.76 7.25 -17.00
N LYS A 326 24.08 7.39 -17.12
CA LYS A 326 25.02 7.28 -15.97
C LYS A 326 24.72 8.25 -14.82
N ALA A 327 24.04 9.35 -15.09
CA ALA A 327 23.64 10.32 -14.07
C ALA A 327 22.46 9.83 -13.20
N LEU A 328 21.69 8.85 -13.68
CA LEU A 328 20.62 8.20 -12.92
C LEU A 328 21.24 7.14 -12.00
N ILE A 329 21.31 7.45 -10.70
CA ILE A 329 21.87 6.52 -9.72
C ILE A 329 20.75 5.65 -9.18
N LEU A 330 20.79 4.34 -9.44
CA LEU A 330 19.82 3.40 -8.90
C LEU A 330 19.89 3.40 -7.36
N VAL A 331 18.77 3.71 -6.72
CA VAL A 331 18.59 3.68 -5.26
C VAL A 331 17.92 2.40 -4.81
N SER A 332 17.01 1.84 -5.62
CA SER A 332 16.40 0.55 -5.33
C SER A 332 17.43 -0.57 -5.30
N PRO A 333 17.26 -1.60 -4.44
CA PRO A 333 18.12 -2.77 -4.47
C PRO A 333 18.27 -3.34 -5.88
N ARG A 334 19.51 -3.61 -6.30
CA ARG A 334 19.79 -4.15 -7.64
C ARG A 334 19.21 -5.55 -7.82
N GLU A 335 19.28 -6.35 -6.75
CA GLU A 335 18.69 -7.68 -6.68
C GLU A 335 17.16 -7.56 -6.65
N ALA A 336 16.50 -8.05 -7.70
CA ALA A 336 15.08 -7.84 -7.91
C ALA A 336 14.20 -8.41 -6.77
N ARG A 337 14.61 -9.53 -6.16
CA ARG A 337 13.88 -10.15 -5.04
C ARG A 337 13.94 -9.33 -3.75
N LEU A 338 14.93 -8.45 -3.59
CA LEU A 338 15.06 -7.55 -2.44
C LEU A 338 14.31 -6.22 -2.62
N ARG A 339 13.56 -6.07 -3.73
CA ARG A 339 12.73 -4.89 -3.97
C ARG A 339 11.29 -5.25 -4.34
N GLY A 340 10.39 -4.29 -4.08
CA GLY A 340 8.98 -4.37 -4.41
C GLY A 340 8.74 -4.06 -5.89
N ALA A 341 7.49 -3.74 -6.21
CA ALA A 341 7.04 -3.41 -7.57
C ALA A 341 7.40 -1.97 -8.00
N GLN A 342 8.61 -1.50 -7.72
CA GLN A 342 9.07 -0.17 -8.09
C GLN A 342 10.59 -0.09 -8.34
N LEU A 343 11.01 0.96 -9.04
CA LEU A 343 12.39 1.41 -9.16
C LEU A 343 12.48 2.89 -8.82
N SER A 344 13.53 3.27 -8.11
CA SER A 344 13.86 4.64 -7.77
C SER A 344 15.27 4.99 -8.21
N PHE A 345 15.40 6.10 -8.92
CA PHE A 345 16.68 6.66 -9.36
C PHE A 345 16.89 8.03 -8.73
N SER A 346 18.06 8.26 -8.14
CA SER A 346 18.49 9.55 -7.63
C SER A 346 19.07 10.39 -8.76
N HIS A 347 18.63 11.64 -8.86
CA HIS A 347 19.16 12.65 -9.78
C HIS A 347 18.87 14.06 -9.23
N SER A 348 19.80 15.01 -9.35
CA SER A 348 19.60 16.40 -8.88
C SER A 348 18.36 17.05 -9.51
N ASP A 349 18.13 16.78 -10.78
CA ASP A 349 16.97 17.23 -11.56
C ASP A 349 15.83 16.20 -11.64
N ALA A 350 15.68 15.33 -10.65
CA ALA A 350 14.64 14.29 -10.67
C ALA A 350 13.22 14.87 -10.87
N TYR A 351 12.92 16.04 -10.27
CA TYR A 351 11.63 16.70 -10.47
C TYR A 351 11.45 17.20 -11.92
N PRO A 352 12.37 18.00 -12.50
CA PRO A 352 12.26 18.35 -13.92
C PRO A 352 12.20 17.15 -14.87
N ILE A 353 12.95 16.08 -14.59
CA ILE A 353 12.90 14.83 -15.38
C ILE A 353 11.51 14.19 -15.30
N SER A 354 10.91 14.13 -14.11
CA SER A 354 9.57 13.57 -13.94
C SER A 354 8.53 14.38 -14.72
N GLN A 355 8.63 15.71 -14.72
CA GLN A 355 7.70 16.56 -15.48
C GLN A 355 7.87 16.40 -17.01
N ALA A 356 9.11 16.29 -17.49
CA ALA A 356 9.38 16.03 -18.90
C ALA A 356 8.84 14.67 -19.35
N LEU A 357 8.94 13.64 -18.50
CA LEU A 357 8.34 12.32 -18.74
C LEU A 357 6.82 12.41 -18.83
N ILE A 358 6.18 13.10 -17.87
CA ILE A 358 4.72 13.25 -17.83
C ILE A 358 4.22 13.96 -19.09
N GLU A 359 4.90 15.01 -19.56
CA GLU A 359 4.53 15.69 -20.81
C GLU A 359 4.72 14.78 -22.04
N ALA A 360 5.72 13.89 -22.01
CA ALA A 360 5.94 12.88 -23.04
C ALA A 360 5.01 11.66 -22.93
N GLY A 361 3.99 11.70 -22.06
CA GLY A 361 3.02 10.62 -21.89
C GLY A 361 3.43 9.49 -20.94
N VAL A 362 4.56 9.62 -20.23
CA VAL A 362 5.03 8.64 -19.24
C VAL A 362 4.78 9.16 -17.83
N VAL A 363 3.74 8.66 -17.17
CA VAL A 363 3.38 9.10 -15.82
C VAL A 363 4.21 8.37 -14.78
N VAL A 364 4.95 9.13 -13.98
CA VAL A 364 5.85 8.70 -12.91
C VAL A 364 5.61 9.57 -11.68
N ASP A 365 6.33 9.35 -10.59
CA ASP A 365 6.33 10.31 -9.46
C ASP A 365 7.73 10.75 -9.02
N PHE A 366 7.75 11.90 -8.35
CA PHE A 366 8.94 12.46 -7.71
C PHE A 366 8.86 12.26 -6.21
N ARG A 367 9.96 11.85 -5.58
CA ARG A 367 10.08 11.81 -4.13
C ARG A 367 11.22 12.72 -3.69
N ALA A 368 10.87 13.75 -2.94
CA ALA A 368 11.83 14.70 -2.39
C ALA A 368 12.93 13.97 -1.58
N PRO A 369 14.19 14.40 -1.64
CA PRO A 369 14.62 15.60 -2.33
C PRO A 369 14.91 15.42 -3.83
N ASN A 370 15.19 14.20 -4.30
CA ASN A 370 15.87 13.99 -5.57
C ASN A 370 15.61 12.61 -6.22
N LEU A 371 14.48 11.95 -5.93
CA LEU A 371 14.18 10.63 -6.48
C LEU A 371 13.14 10.72 -7.60
N LEU A 372 13.46 10.12 -8.75
CA LEU A 372 12.50 9.71 -9.78
C LEU A 372 12.07 8.29 -9.47
N ARG A 373 10.78 8.07 -9.23
CA ARG A 373 10.25 6.75 -8.87
C ARG A 373 9.21 6.28 -9.90
N LEU A 374 9.32 5.00 -10.23
CA LEU A 374 8.51 4.31 -11.24
C LEU A 374 7.88 3.06 -10.62
N GLY A 375 6.56 2.93 -10.70
CA GLY A 375 5.80 1.77 -10.22
C GLY A 375 5.46 0.79 -11.35
N PHE A 376 5.68 -0.50 -11.11
CA PHE A 376 5.50 -1.59 -12.07
C PHE A 376 4.34 -2.50 -11.64
N SER A 377 3.10 -2.06 -11.91
CA SER A 377 1.90 -2.84 -11.63
C SER A 377 1.71 -3.97 -12.66
N PRO A 378 1.66 -5.25 -12.23
CA PRO A 378 1.56 -6.39 -13.14
C PRO A 378 0.19 -6.51 -13.84
N LEU A 379 -0.87 -5.90 -13.31
CA LEU A 379 -2.22 -6.09 -13.86
C LEU A 379 -2.49 -5.33 -15.16
N PHE A 380 -1.83 -4.19 -15.37
CA PHE A 380 -2.14 -3.30 -16.49
C PHE A 380 -0.92 -2.81 -17.27
N LEU A 381 0.31 -3.14 -16.87
CA LEU A 381 1.48 -2.82 -17.69
C LEU A 381 1.81 -4.00 -18.60
N SER A 382 2.03 -3.68 -19.88
CA SER A 382 2.71 -4.54 -20.83
C SER A 382 4.23 -4.33 -20.77
N PHE A 383 4.98 -5.33 -21.19
CA PHE A 383 6.44 -5.24 -21.32
C PHE A 383 6.85 -4.21 -22.38
N ASN A 384 6.08 -4.10 -23.46
CA ASN A 384 6.26 -3.06 -24.48
C ASN A 384 6.06 -1.63 -23.94
N GLU A 385 5.03 -1.37 -23.15
CA GLU A 385 4.85 -0.06 -22.51
C GLU A 385 6.05 0.28 -21.61
N VAL A 386 6.54 -0.69 -20.83
CA VAL A 386 7.72 -0.50 -19.97
C VAL A 386 8.98 -0.20 -20.77
N ALA A 387 9.24 -0.94 -21.85
CA ALA A 387 10.41 -0.73 -22.70
C ALA A 387 10.37 0.63 -23.45
N LYS A 388 9.17 1.04 -23.89
CA LYS A 388 8.95 2.37 -24.47
C LYS A 388 9.19 3.46 -23.44
N GLY A 389 8.66 3.30 -22.22
CA GLY A 389 8.91 4.23 -21.11
C GLY A 389 10.41 4.41 -20.82
N ALA A 390 11.17 3.32 -20.80
CA ALA A 390 12.63 3.39 -20.65
C ALA A 390 13.30 4.12 -21.83
N SER A 391 12.83 3.93 -23.06
CA SER A 391 13.36 4.60 -24.24
C SER A 391 13.10 6.11 -24.23
N ILE A 392 11.91 6.52 -23.78
CA ILE A 392 11.55 7.94 -23.62
C ILE A 392 12.41 8.58 -22.52
N LEU A 393 12.60 7.91 -21.38
CA LEU A 393 13.49 8.40 -20.33
C LEU A 393 14.91 8.62 -20.87
N LYS A 394 15.46 7.65 -21.60
CA LYS A 394 16.79 7.81 -22.23
C LYS A 394 16.86 9.03 -23.12
N GLN A 395 15.87 9.23 -23.98
CA GLN A 395 15.81 10.38 -24.88
C GLN A 395 15.80 11.71 -24.09
N ILE A 396 14.96 11.81 -23.06
CA ILE A 396 14.87 12.99 -22.19
C ILE A 396 16.22 13.31 -21.55
N ILE A 397 16.94 12.28 -21.07
CA ILE A 397 18.27 12.45 -20.46
C ILE A 397 19.31 12.84 -21.51
N SER A 398 19.35 12.16 -22.66
CA SER A 398 20.37 12.38 -23.69
C SER A 398 20.25 13.74 -24.36
N GLU A 399 19.02 14.19 -24.62
CA GLU A 399 18.74 15.47 -25.27
C GLU A 399 18.62 16.63 -24.26
N GLY A 400 18.59 16.33 -22.95
CA GLY A 400 18.47 17.34 -21.90
C GLY A 400 17.12 18.05 -21.90
N LEU A 401 16.04 17.40 -22.37
CA LEU A 401 14.71 18.00 -22.54
C LEU A 401 14.13 18.54 -21.21
N PHE A 402 14.49 17.90 -20.10
CA PHE A 402 14.11 18.30 -18.75
C PHE A 402 14.66 19.67 -18.31
N ARG A 403 15.65 20.24 -19.04
CA ARG A 403 16.24 21.55 -18.72
C ARG A 403 15.38 22.74 -19.12
N ASN A 404 14.26 22.51 -19.81
CA ASN A 404 13.31 23.57 -20.11
C ASN A 404 12.74 24.16 -18.79
N GLU A 405 12.81 25.48 -18.63
CA GLU A 405 12.44 26.17 -17.38
C GLU A 405 11.03 25.83 -16.88
N ARG A 406 10.10 25.52 -17.79
CA ARG A 406 8.72 25.14 -17.42
C ARG A 406 8.66 23.91 -16.51
N PHE A 407 9.63 23.00 -16.61
CA PHE A 407 9.69 21.77 -15.79
C PHE A 407 10.26 21.99 -14.39
N SER A 408 10.83 23.17 -14.12
CA SER A 408 11.36 23.52 -12.79
C SER A 408 10.31 24.11 -11.85
N VAL A 409 9.12 24.44 -12.37
CA VAL A 409 8.03 25.03 -11.58
C VAL A 409 7.32 23.94 -10.78
N ARG A 410 7.41 24.01 -9.44
CA ARG A 410 6.78 23.03 -8.54
C ARG A 410 5.28 23.27 -8.39
N ALA A 411 4.49 22.25 -8.71
CA ALA A 411 3.07 22.21 -8.34
C ALA A 411 2.90 22.00 -6.82
N LYS A 412 1.67 22.23 -6.30
CA LYS A 412 1.36 22.06 -4.87
C LYS A 412 1.51 20.60 -4.40
N VAL A 413 1.19 19.66 -5.28
CA VAL A 413 1.40 18.22 -5.09
C VAL A 413 2.44 17.81 -6.13
N THR A 414 3.56 17.24 -5.67
CA THR A 414 4.72 16.88 -6.49
C THR A 414 4.96 15.39 -6.51
#